data_AF-A0A965Z2W3-F1
#
_entry.id   AF-A0A965Z2W3-F1
#
_cell.length_a   1.000
_cell.length_b   1.000
_cell.length_c   1.000
_cell.angle_alpha   90.00
_cell.angle_beta   90.00
_cell.angle_gamma   90.00
#
_symmetry.space_group_name_H-M   'P 1'
#
loop_
_entity.id
_entity.type
_entity.pdbx_description
1 polymer ?
#
loop_
_entity_poly.entity_id
_entity_poly.type
_entity_poly.pdbx_seq_one_letter_code
_entity_poly.pdbx_strand_id
1 'polypeptide(L)'
;MNLTVAGKDRSGDLGQQVAAEAARLQATGSVGALSPEHSALVLKAAADRPDYLRRYLELLRLRHGIRTADYYIPRGPGLRGKVALALKTVLWKLLRYQHDRLAFQQNAVNELAIDALEFQRDETERELADLKRRMAALEQARAGRAP
;
A
#
# COMPACT_ATOMS: atom_id res chain seq x y z
N MET A 1 11.73 -22.75 -15.21
CA MET A 1 10.86 -22.26 -16.30
C MET A 1 11.80 -21.73 -17.39
N ASN A 2 11.80 -22.34 -18.58
CA ASN A 2 12.75 -21.97 -19.64
C ASN A 2 12.21 -20.77 -20.41
N LEU A 3 12.96 -19.67 -20.43
CA LEU A 3 12.62 -18.42 -21.10
C LEU A 3 13.39 -18.32 -22.42
N THR A 4 12.66 -18.59 -23.50
CA THR A 4 13.19 -18.51 -24.87
C THR A 4 12.83 -17.16 -25.46
N VAL A 5 13.82 -16.34 -25.79
CA VAL A 5 13.62 -15.04 -26.46
C VAL A 5 14.35 -15.08 -27.79
N ALA A 6 13.62 -14.83 -28.88
CA ALA A 6 14.13 -14.92 -30.26
C ALA A 6 14.84 -16.26 -30.59
N GLY A 7 14.25 -17.38 -30.15
CA GLY A 7 14.73 -18.73 -30.47
C GLY A 7 16.03 -19.15 -29.79
N LYS A 8 16.58 -18.32 -28.89
CA LYS A 8 17.74 -18.65 -28.06
C LYS A 8 17.31 -18.79 -26.61
N ASP A 9 17.77 -19.85 -25.96
CA ASP A 9 17.60 -20.00 -24.52
C ASP A 9 18.42 -18.92 -23.80
N ARG A 10 17.72 -18.01 -23.14
CA ARG A 10 18.31 -16.90 -22.39
C ARG A 10 18.01 -17.01 -20.91
N SER A 11 17.53 -18.18 -20.46
CA SER A 11 17.12 -18.43 -19.07
C SER A 11 18.23 -18.14 -18.06
N GLY A 12 19.49 -18.39 -18.43
CA GLY A 12 20.66 -18.08 -17.59
C GLY A 12 20.92 -16.57 -17.47
N ASP A 13 21.11 -15.88 -18.60
CA ASP A 13 21.45 -14.45 -18.63
C ASP A 13 20.31 -13.56 -18.11
N LEU A 14 19.09 -13.77 -18.61
CA LEU A 14 17.93 -12.97 -18.20
C LEU A 14 17.49 -13.33 -16.80
N GLY A 15 17.61 -14.60 -16.40
CA GLY A 15 17.33 -15.03 -15.03
C GLY A 15 18.22 -14.31 -14.02
N GLN A 16 19.53 -14.19 -14.32
CA GLN A 16 20.47 -13.44 -13.49
C GLN A 16 20.20 -11.94 -13.50
N GLN A 17 19.85 -11.35 -14.66
CA GLN A 17 19.51 -9.93 -14.74
C GLN A 17 18.22 -9.59 -13.99
N VAL A 18 17.19 -10.43 -14.11
CA VAL A 18 15.92 -10.28 -13.39
C VAL A 18 16.14 -10.48 -11.89
N ALA A 19 16.93 -11.47 -11.48
CA ALA A 19 17.27 -11.69 -10.08
C ALA A 19 18.10 -10.52 -9.50
N ALA A 20 19.06 -10.01 -10.26
CA ALA A 20 19.87 -8.87 -9.87
C ALA A 20 19.05 -7.57 -9.79
N GLU A 21 18.13 -7.34 -10.73
CA GLU A 21 17.23 -6.19 -10.69
C GLU A 21 16.18 -6.33 -9.58
N ALA A 22 15.66 -7.53 -9.33
CA ALA A 22 14.76 -7.80 -8.20
C ALA A 22 15.45 -7.59 -6.85
N ALA A 23 16.68 -8.08 -6.69
CA ALA A 23 17.51 -7.83 -5.51
C ALA A 23 17.85 -6.35 -5.36
N ARG A 24 18.12 -5.64 -6.48
CA ARG A 24 18.34 -4.20 -6.46
C ARG A 24 17.08 -3.46 -6.00
N LEU A 25 15.91 -3.79 -6.54
CA LEU A 25 14.61 -3.20 -6.17
C LEU A 25 14.25 -3.47 -4.70
N GLN A 26 14.59 -4.65 -4.17
CA GLN A 26 14.48 -4.94 -2.73
C GLN A 26 15.46 -4.08 -1.90
N ALA A 27 16.69 -3.88 -2.38
CA ALA A 27 17.70 -3.07 -1.69
C ALA A 27 17.49 -1.55 -1.81
N THR A 28 16.79 -1.06 -2.84
CA THR A 28 16.54 0.39 -3.04
C THR A 28 15.35 0.92 -2.24
N GLY A 29 14.76 0.11 -1.36
CA GLY A 29 13.65 0.57 -0.52
C GLY A 29 12.42 0.86 -1.35
N SER A 30 11.89 -0.13 -2.07
CA SER A 30 10.46 -0.13 -2.37
C SER A 30 9.71 0.14 -1.06
N VAL A 31 8.75 1.07 -1.06
CA VAL A 31 7.79 1.38 0.03
C VAL A 31 7.99 0.43 1.20
N GLY A 32 8.86 0.82 2.14
CA GLY A 32 9.66 -0.04 3.03
C GLY A 32 9.27 -1.51 3.04
N ALA A 33 10.16 -2.40 2.54
CA ALA A 33 10.02 -3.85 2.46
C ALA A 33 9.02 -4.38 3.51
N LEU A 34 7.77 -4.47 3.10
CA LEU A 34 6.68 -4.83 3.98
C LEU A 34 6.89 -6.30 4.32
N SER A 35 6.94 -6.59 5.62
CA SER A 35 6.89 -7.98 6.09
C SER A 35 5.70 -8.69 5.42
N PRO A 36 5.80 -10.00 5.08
CA PRO A 36 4.75 -10.73 4.35
C PRO A 36 3.34 -10.56 4.94
N GLU A 37 3.24 -10.28 6.25
CA GLU A 37 2.00 -9.94 6.96
C GLU A 37 1.28 -8.67 6.50
N HIS A 38 1.94 -7.77 5.76
CA HIS A 38 1.33 -6.53 5.23
C HIS A 38 1.12 -6.59 3.71
N SER A 39 1.12 -7.80 3.14
CA SER A 39 0.78 -8.02 1.73
C SER A 39 -0.73 -7.87 1.50
N ALA A 40 -1.11 -7.34 0.34
CA ALA A 40 -2.51 -7.32 -0.11
C ALA A 40 -3.15 -8.72 -0.17
N LEU A 41 -2.33 -9.78 -0.21
CA LEU A 41 -2.79 -11.17 -0.16
C LEU A 41 -3.48 -11.53 1.17
N VAL A 42 -3.20 -10.82 2.26
CA VAL A 42 -3.85 -11.03 3.57
C VAL A 42 -5.36 -10.75 3.53
N LEU A 43 -5.81 -9.92 2.58
CA LEU A 43 -7.23 -9.63 2.36
C LEU A 43 -7.99 -10.85 1.85
N LYS A 44 -7.33 -11.77 1.12
CA LYS A 44 -7.96 -13.00 0.62
C LYS A 44 -8.31 -13.96 1.76
N ALA A 45 -7.61 -13.87 2.90
CA ALA A 45 -7.84 -14.71 4.06
C ALA A 45 -8.95 -14.18 4.99
N ALA A 46 -9.68 -13.13 4.58
CA ALA A 46 -10.81 -12.62 5.34
C ALA A 46 -11.98 -13.61 5.33
N ALA A 47 -12.55 -13.89 6.51
CA ALA A 47 -13.67 -14.83 6.64
C ALA A 47 -15.00 -14.22 6.21
N ASP A 48 -15.18 -12.92 6.45
CA ASP A 48 -16.39 -12.17 6.14
C ASP A 48 -16.08 -10.70 5.76
N ARG A 49 -17.12 -9.96 5.39
CA ARG A 49 -17.00 -8.56 4.98
C ARG A 49 -16.45 -7.64 6.11
N PRO A 50 -16.91 -7.74 7.37
CA PRO A 50 -16.31 -6.98 8.48
C PRO A 50 -14.81 -7.25 8.67
N ASP A 51 -14.40 -8.51 8.65
CA ASP A 51 -13.00 -8.91 8.79
C ASP A 51 -12.15 -8.41 7.61
N TYR A 52 -12.69 -8.46 6.39
CA TYR A 52 -12.06 -7.86 5.22
C TYR A 52 -11.83 -6.36 5.40
N LEU A 53 -12.87 -5.62 5.82
CA LEU A 53 -12.81 -4.17 5.92
C LEU A 53 -11.81 -3.73 7.00
N ARG A 54 -11.77 -4.44 8.14
CA ARG A 54 -10.77 -4.21 9.18
C ARG A 54 -9.34 -4.38 8.65
N ARG A 55 -9.04 -5.52 8.03
CA ARG A 55 -7.71 -5.81 7.45
C ARG A 55 -7.35 -4.79 6.35
N TYR A 56 -8.34 -4.33 5.58
CA TYR A 56 -8.15 -3.32 4.55
C TYR A 56 -7.77 -1.96 5.14
N LEU A 57 -8.45 -1.52 6.21
CA LEU A 57 -8.12 -0.28 6.91
C LEU A 57 -6.72 -0.33 7.54
N GLU A 58 -6.35 -1.47 8.14
CA GLU A 58 -4.99 -1.70 8.66
C GLU A 58 -3.94 -1.55 7.55
N LEU A 59 -4.17 -2.14 6.37
CA LEU A 59 -3.26 -2.00 5.23
C LEU A 59 -3.20 -0.57 4.70
N LEU A 60 -4.33 0.16 4.65
CA LEU A 60 -4.34 1.58 4.27
C LEU A 60 -3.51 2.42 5.23
N ARG A 61 -3.62 2.16 6.54
CA ARG A 61 -2.84 2.83 7.58
C ARG A 61 -1.34 2.56 7.48
N LEU A 62 -0.94 1.43 6.92
CA LEU A 62 0.47 1.14 6.65
C LEU A 62 0.98 1.77 5.34
N ARG A 63 0.10 2.06 4.38
CA ARG A 63 0.47 2.41 2.99
C ARG A 63 0.06 3.80 2.53
N HIS A 64 -0.54 4.61 3.39
CA HIS A 64 -1.03 5.95 3.03
C HIS A 64 0.08 6.94 2.67
N GLY A 65 1.32 6.69 3.10
CA GLY A 65 2.45 7.58 2.90
C GLY A 65 3.08 7.50 1.51
N ILE A 66 3.06 8.61 0.78
CA ILE A 66 3.88 8.84 -0.41
C ILE A 66 5.29 9.26 0.03
N ARG A 67 6.31 8.54 -0.45
CA ARG A 67 7.72 8.86 -0.24
C ARG A 67 8.38 9.26 -1.56
N THR A 68 8.99 10.43 -1.56
CA THR A 68 9.71 11.00 -2.71
C THR A 68 11.23 10.87 -2.58
N ALA A 69 11.74 10.37 -1.45
CA ALA A 69 13.15 10.47 -1.09
C ALA A 69 14.11 9.55 -1.86
N ASP A 70 13.64 8.41 -2.38
CA ASP A 70 14.50 7.25 -2.72
C ASP A 70 14.63 6.97 -4.23
N TYR A 71 14.47 7.98 -5.08
CA TYR A 71 14.62 7.78 -6.52
C TYR A 71 16.09 7.68 -6.97
N TYR A 72 16.51 6.46 -7.32
CA TYR A 72 17.79 6.22 -7.99
C TYR A 72 17.74 6.74 -9.44
N ILE A 73 18.66 7.65 -9.78
CA ILE A 73 18.83 8.15 -11.15
C ILE A 73 19.95 7.35 -11.83
N PRO A 74 19.63 6.45 -12.79
CA PRO A 74 20.64 5.64 -13.46
C PRO A 74 21.61 6.50 -14.27
N ARG A 75 22.90 6.10 -14.27
CA ARG A 75 23.99 6.84 -14.90
C ARG A 75 24.35 6.23 -16.25
N GLY A 76 24.37 7.05 -17.31
CA GLY A 76 24.93 6.64 -18.60
C GLY A 76 26.46 6.56 -18.56
N PRO A 77 27.11 5.73 -19.40
CA PRO A 77 28.56 5.65 -19.45
C PRO A 77 29.22 6.93 -20.00
N GLY A 78 30.45 7.22 -19.57
CA GLY A 78 31.28 8.32 -20.07
C GLY A 78 31.02 9.71 -19.46
N LEU A 79 31.77 10.71 -19.94
CA LEU A 79 31.73 12.10 -19.44
C LEU A 79 30.36 12.77 -19.67
N ARG A 80 29.72 12.50 -20.82
CA ARG A 80 28.36 13.00 -21.12
C ARG A 80 27.33 12.47 -20.11
N GLY A 81 27.47 11.21 -19.69
CA GLY A 81 26.64 10.62 -18.63
C GLY A 81 26.85 11.26 -17.26
N LYS A 82 28.08 11.70 -16.94
CA LYS A 82 28.37 12.45 -15.71
C LYS A 82 27.71 13.83 -15.73
N VAL A 83 27.78 14.55 -16.84
CA VAL A 83 27.14 15.88 -17.00
C VAL A 83 25.62 15.76 -16.97
N ALA A 84 25.05 14.79 -17.68
CA ALA A 84 23.61 14.54 -17.67
C ALA A 84 23.09 14.19 -16.27
N LEU A 85 23.85 13.39 -15.50
CA LEU A 85 23.48 13.11 -14.10
C LEU A 85 23.53 14.38 -13.25
N ALA A 86 24.55 15.22 -13.40
CA ALA A 86 24.67 16.46 -12.64
C ALA A 86 23.47 17.39 -12.91
N LEU A 87 23.11 17.56 -14.18
CA LEU A 87 21.94 18.35 -14.58
C LEU A 87 20.63 17.78 -14.02
N LYS A 88 20.39 16.47 -14.16
CA LYS A 88 19.22 15.80 -13.59
C LYS A 88 19.16 15.92 -12.06
N THR A 89 20.31 15.87 -11.39
CA THR A 89 20.39 16.01 -9.93
C THR A 89 20.04 17.43 -9.48
N VAL A 90 20.52 18.46 -10.19
CA VAL A 90 20.17 19.85 -9.91
C VAL A 90 18.68 20.09 -10.15
N LEU A 91 18.16 19.63 -11.29
CA LEU A 91 16.74 19.74 -11.61
C LEU A 91 15.87 19.00 -10.58
N TRP A 92 16.31 17.82 -10.15
CA TRP A 92 15.66 17.07 -9.08
C TRP A 92 15.65 17.86 -7.78
N LYS A 93 16.78 18.39 -7.33
CA LYS A 93 16.84 19.20 -6.10
C LYS A 93 15.92 20.43 -6.16
N LEU A 94 15.83 21.07 -7.33
CA LEU A 94 14.96 22.24 -7.52
C LEU A 94 13.48 21.86 -7.44
N LEU A 95 13.08 20.76 -8.07
CA LEU A 95 11.70 20.28 -8.07
C LEU A 95 11.33 19.51 -6.79
N ARG A 96 12.31 19.02 -6.04
CA ARG A 96 12.12 18.17 -4.86
C ARG A 96 11.27 18.86 -3.81
N TYR A 97 11.49 20.15 -3.57
CA TYR A 97 10.69 20.90 -2.61
C TYR A 97 9.18 20.83 -2.93
N GLN A 98 8.80 21.00 -4.20
CA GLN A 98 7.39 20.95 -4.59
C GLN A 98 6.81 19.54 -4.51
N HIS A 99 7.58 18.53 -4.90
CA HIS A 99 7.16 17.13 -4.75
C HIS A 99 7.01 16.73 -3.27
N ASP A 100 7.95 17.12 -2.42
CA ASP A 100 7.92 16.83 -0.98
C ASP A 100 6.73 17.55 -0.32
N ARG A 101 6.46 18.80 -0.72
CA ARG A 101 5.28 19.55 -0.25
C ARG A 101 3.96 18.90 -0.66
N LEU A 102 3.83 18.50 -1.92
CA LEU A 102 2.62 17.82 -2.42
C LEU A 102 2.44 16.46 -1.75
N ALA A 103 3.51 15.69 -1.59
CA ALA A 103 3.49 14.41 -0.88
C ALA A 103 3.06 14.58 0.57
N PHE A 104 3.57 15.60 1.27
CA PHE A 104 3.15 15.93 2.64
C PHE A 104 1.65 16.24 2.72
N GLN A 105 1.14 17.10 1.82
CA GLN A 105 -0.28 17.44 1.78
C GLN A 105 -1.15 16.21 1.49
N GLN A 106 -0.74 15.38 0.52
CA GLN A 106 -1.47 14.16 0.19
C GLN A 106 -1.47 13.17 1.35
N ASN A 107 -0.36 13.05 2.09
CA ASN A 107 -0.28 12.17 3.25
C ASN A 107 -1.25 12.62 4.35
N ALA A 108 -1.36 13.93 4.61
CA ALA A 108 -2.31 14.48 5.58
C ALA A 108 -3.77 14.25 5.15
N VAL A 109 -4.08 14.39 3.85
CA VAL A 109 -5.41 14.09 3.32
C VAL A 109 -5.72 12.60 3.43
N ASN A 110 -4.76 11.73 3.12
CA ASN A 110 -4.94 10.29 3.24
C ASN A 110 -5.18 9.85 4.69
N GLU A 111 -4.45 10.44 5.65
CA GLU A 111 -4.64 10.20 7.07
C GLU A 111 -6.05 10.60 7.51
N LEU A 112 -6.48 11.82 7.17
CA LEU A 112 -7.84 12.30 7.48
C LEU A 112 -8.93 11.39 6.87
N ALA A 113 -8.72 10.91 5.65
CA ALA A 113 -9.67 10.03 4.98
C ALA A 113 -9.74 8.65 5.65
N ILE A 114 -8.60 8.10 6.09
CA ILE A 114 -8.56 6.83 6.83
C ILE A 114 -9.27 6.99 8.17
N ASP A 115 -8.99 8.06 8.91
CA ASP A 115 -9.63 8.35 10.20
C ASP A 115 -11.16 8.48 10.05
N ALA A 116 -11.62 9.15 8.99
CA ALA A 116 -13.06 9.26 8.72
C ALA A 116 -13.71 7.90 8.43
N LEU A 117 -13.03 7.01 7.69
CA LEU A 117 -13.53 5.66 7.41
C LEU A 117 -13.53 4.79 8.68
N GLU A 118 -12.51 4.91 9.53
CA GLU A 118 -12.46 4.23 10.83
C GLU A 118 -13.60 4.70 11.74
N PHE A 119 -13.83 6.01 11.83
CA PHE A 119 -14.93 6.58 12.61
C PHE A 119 -16.30 6.08 12.13
N GLN A 120 -16.53 6.09 10.82
CA GLN A 120 -17.80 5.61 10.25
C GLN A 120 -18.02 4.11 10.51
N ARG A 121 -16.96 3.30 10.47
CA ARG A 121 -17.04 1.87 10.83
C ARG A 121 -17.46 1.70 12.29
N ASP A 122 -16.79 2.41 13.19
CA ASP A 122 -17.06 2.32 14.63
C ASP A 122 -18.47 2.79 14.98
N GLU A 123 -18.97 3.85 14.33
CA GLU A 123 -20.36 4.32 14.48
C GLU A 123 -21.35 3.26 14.00
N THR A 124 -21.13 2.69 12.82
CA THR A 124 -21.99 1.63 12.26
C THR A 124 -22.01 0.40 13.18
N GLU A 125 -20.87 0.02 13.77
CA GLU A 125 -20.80 -1.11 14.72
C GLU A 125 -21.60 -0.83 15.99
N ARG A 126 -21.54 0.40 16.52
CA ARG A 126 -22.33 0.80 17.69
C ARG A 126 -23.82 0.79 17.41
N GLU A 127 -24.24 1.33 16.26
CA GLU A 127 -25.65 1.33 15.84
C GLU A 127 -26.16 -0.10 15.67
N LEU A 128 -25.39 -0.96 15.01
CA LEU A 128 -25.76 -2.36 14.82
C LEU A 128 -25.88 -3.11 16.15
N ALA A 129 -24.96 -2.87 17.10
CA ALA A 129 -25.03 -3.44 18.43
C ALA A 129 -26.26 -2.94 19.20
N ASP A 130 -26.59 -1.65 19.09
CA ASP A 130 -27.78 -1.09 19.71
C ASP A 130 -29.07 -1.67 19.11
N LEU A 131 -29.14 -1.78 17.79
CA LEU A 131 -30.28 -2.38 17.08
C LEU A 131 -30.49 -3.83 17.50
N LYS A 132 -29.40 -4.61 17.58
CA LYS A 132 -29.43 -6.00 18.06
C LYS A 132 -29.94 -6.10 19.49
N ARG A 133 -29.51 -5.20 20.39
CA ARG A 133 -30.03 -5.15 21.78
C ARG A 133 -31.52 -4.84 21.81
N ARG A 134 -31.98 -3.86 21.02
CA ARG A 134 -33.40 -3.49 20.95
C ARG A 134 -34.24 -4.64 20.38
N MET A 135 -33.77 -5.31 19.33
CA MET A 135 -34.44 -6.48 18.77
C MET A 135 -34.56 -7.61 19.79
N ALA A 136 -33.48 -7.95 20.50
CA ALA A 136 -33.51 -9.00 21.52
C ALA A 136 -34.52 -8.67 22.64
N ALA A 137 -34.59 -7.41 23.07
CA ALA A 137 -35.58 -6.97 24.06
C ALA A 137 -37.03 -7.10 23.54
N LEU A 138 -37.28 -6.78 22.26
CA LEU A 138 -38.59 -6.93 21.63
C LEU A 138 -38.98 -8.40 21.45
N GLU A 139 -38.03 -9.27 21.08
CA GLU A 139 -38.24 -10.71 20.96
C GLU A 139 -38.59 -11.33 22.31
N GLN A 140 -37.90 -10.94 23.39
CA GLN A 140 -38.22 -11.38 24.75
C GLN A 140 -39.61 -10.89 25.21
N ALA A 141 -39.94 -9.62 24.95
CA ALA A 141 -41.25 -9.07 25.28
C ALA A 141 -42.39 -9.78 24.52
N ARG A 142 -42.13 -10.22 23.28
CA ARG A 142 -43.09 -10.97 22.47
C ARG A 142 -43.21 -12.43 22.91
N ALA A 143 -42.10 -13.07 23.28
CA ALA A 143 -42.08 -14.44 23.81
C ALA A 143 -42.79 -14.54 25.17
N GLY A 144 -42.65 -13.54 26.04
CA GLY A 144 -43.39 -13.44 27.30
C GLY A 144 -44.89 -13.07 27.16
N ARG A 145 -45.35 -12.78 25.94
CA ARG A 145 -46.74 -12.42 25.62
C ARG A 145 -47.45 -13.49 24.78
N ALA A 146 -46.86 -14.67 24.64
CA ALA A 146 -47.57 -15.83 24.13
C ALA A 146 -48.54 -16.35 25.22
N PRO A 147 -49.83 -16.58 24.90
CA PRO A 147 -50.84 -17.05 25.85
C PRO A 147 -50.60 -18.49 26.32
#